data_AF-A0A7X7HA69-F1
#
_entry.id   AF-A0A7X7HA69-F1
#
_cell.length_a   1.000
_cell.length_b   1.000
_cell.length_c   1.000
_cell.angle_alpha   90.00
_cell.angle_beta   90.00
_cell.angle_gamma   90.00
#
_symmetry.space_group_name_H-M   'P 1'
#
loop_
_entity.id
_entity.type
_entity.pdbx_description
1 polymer ?
#
loop_
_entity_poly.entity_id
_entity_poly.type
_entity_poly.pdbx_seq_one_letter_code
_entity_poly.pdbx_strand_id
1 'polypeptide(L)'
;MNKKIVALFLFVFCIIAIVAIGVFGKIPDPPSSIAVEVISFKNYEYNDDGEKIIYIQRGKSTYQLEWEINPQDATDQTVSFVILSNETFVEINKEGLITFFQEVPITVKIQSNEKDKKEDTVIIEFIGNTSSDEENPF
;
A
#
# COMPACT_ATOMS: atom_id res chain seq x y z
N MET A 1 8.74 48.65 -48.90
CA MET A 1 8.63 47.23 -48.50
C MET A 1 7.41 46.62 -49.20
N ASN A 2 7.57 45.54 -49.96
CA ASN A 2 6.47 44.96 -50.75
C ASN A 2 5.55 44.14 -49.83
N LYS A 3 4.24 44.44 -49.81
CA LYS A 3 3.26 43.72 -48.98
C LYS A 3 3.32 42.20 -49.16
N LYS A 4 3.65 41.73 -50.38
CA LYS A 4 3.84 40.29 -50.68
C LYS A 4 5.07 39.70 -50.00
N ILE A 5 6.14 40.48 -49.89
CA ILE A 5 7.38 40.07 -49.21
C ILE A 5 7.16 40.00 -47.70
N VAL A 6 6.42 40.95 -47.12
CA VAL A 6 6.07 40.93 -45.69
C VAL A 6 5.21 39.71 -45.35
N ALA A 7 4.21 39.40 -46.18
CA ALA A 7 3.34 38.24 -46.00
C ALA A 7 4.13 36.92 -46.08
N LEU A 8 5.10 36.82 -47.00
CA LEU A 8 5.95 35.64 -47.13
C LEU A 8 6.84 35.43 -45.90
N PHE A 9 7.46 36.48 -45.37
CA PHE A 9 8.27 36.40 -44.15
C PHE A 9 7.45 35.99 -42.93
N LEU A 10 6.25 36.53 -42.77
CA LEU A 10 5.36 36.18 -41.66
C LEU A 10 4.92 34.72 -41.73
N PHE A 11 4.60 34.22 -42.93
CA PHE A 11 4.23 32.83 -43.14
C PHE A 11 5.39 31.86 -42.82
N VAL A 12 6.60 32.19 -43.27
CA VAL A 12 7.81 31.39 -42.97
C VAL A 12 8.11 31.40 -41.46
N PHE A 13 7.98 32.55 -40.79
CA PHE A 13 8.18 32.66 -39.35
C PHE A 13 7.16 31.84 -38.55
N CYS A 14 5.88 31.85 -38.96
CA CYS A 14 4.85 31.02 -38.33
C CYS A 14 5.12 29.52 -38.47
N ILE A 15 5.57 29.06 -39.64
CA ILE A 15 5.95 27.65 -39.85
C ILE A 15 7.13 27.27 -38.97
N ILE A 16 8.17 28.12 -38.91
CA ILE A 16 9.35 27.88 -38.05
C ILE A 16 8.95 27.82 -36.58
N ALA A 17 8.04 28.69 -36.12
CA ALA A 17 7.55 28.68 -34.74
C ALA A 17 6.78 27.39 -34.40
N ILE A 18 5.93 26.89 -35.31
CA ILE A 18 5.19 25.62 -35.12
C ILE A 18 6.16 24.44 -35.04
N VAL A 19 7.16 24.40 -35.93
CA VAL A 19 8.20 23.35 -35.91
C VAL A 19 9.05 23.44 -34.64
N ALA A 20 9.39 24.65 -34.16
CA ALA A 20 10.15 24.83 -32.94
C ALA A 20 9.40 24.33 -31.70
N ILE A 21 8.09 24.57 -31.60
CA ILE A 21 7.27 24.03 -30.50
C ILE A 21 7.22 22.49 -30.55
N GLY A 22 7.09 21.89 -31.73
CA GLY A 22 7.08 20.44 -31.90
C GLY A 22 8.44 19.75 -31.71
N VAL A 23 9.55 20.43 -31.98
CA VAL A 23 10.92 19.87 -31.89
C VAL A 23 11.56 20.11 -30.52
N PHE A 24 11.28 21.24 -29.85
CA PHE A 24 11.88 21.59 -28.55
C PHE A 24 10.96 21.34 -27.35
N GLY A 25 9.69 21.02 -27.56
CA GLY A 25 8.73 20.66 -26.50
C GLY A 25 8.90 19.24 -25.98
N LYS A 26 10.12 18.80 -25.65
CA LYS A 26 10.30 17.54 -24.91
C LYS A 26 9.85 17.78 -23.47
N ILE A 27 8.71 17.20 -23.10
CA ILE A 27 8.29 17.13 -21.70
C ILE A 27 9.45 16.45 -20.95
N PRO A 28 9.97 17.04 -19.86
CA PRO A 28 10.96 16.37 -19.03
C PRO A 28 10.43 14.99 -18.67
N ASP A 29 11.25 13.94 -18.83
CA ASP A 29 10.86 12.63 -18.34
C ASP A 29 10.48 12.78 -16.87
N PRO A 30 9.36 12.19 -16.41
CA PRO A 30 9.04 12.20 -15.01
C PRO A 30 10.24 11.66 -14.22
N PRO A 31 10.47 12.13 -12.98
CA PRO A 31 11.56 11.61 -12.16
C PRO A 31 11.49 10.08 -12.15
N SER A 32 12.64 9.44 -12.30
CA SER A 32 12.73 7.98 -12.15
C SER A 32 12.16 7.60 -10.79
N SER A 33 11.14 6.75 -10.79
CA SER A 33 10.45 6.28 -9.61
C SER A 33 10.81 4.82 -9.41
N ILE A 34 11.36 4.53 -8.23
CA ILE A 34 11.65 3.17 -7.77
C ILE A 34 10.33 2.58 -7.29
N ALA A 35 9.87 1.53 -7.95
CA ALA A 35 8.61 0.86 -7.64
C ALA A 35 8.76 -0.05 -6.43
N VAL A 36 7.66 -0.25 -5.69
CA VAL A 36 7.56 -1.34 -4.72
C VAL A 36 7.52 -2.67 -5.47
N GLU A 37 8.46 -3.55 -5.16
CA GLU A 37 8.54 -4.89 -5.75
C GLU A 37 7.87 -5.94 -4.87
N VAL A 38 8.09 -5.83 -3.55
CA VAL A 38 7.54 -6.73 -2.53
C VAL A 38 7.00 -5.93 -1.36
N ILE A 39 5.87 -6.39 -0.84
CA ILE A 39 5.35 -6.02 0.48
C ILE A 39 5.10 -7.34 1.23
N SER A 40 5.51 -7.44 2.49
CA SER A 40 5.29 -8.65 3.28
C SER A 40 5.09 -8.33 4.75
N PHE A 41 4.14 -9.02 5.39
CA PHE A 41 4.05 -9.05 6.85
C PHE A 41 5.32 -9.63 7.48
N LYS A 42 5.57 -9.29 8.74
CA LYS A 42 6.62 -9.85 9.59
C LYS A 42 6.01 -10.68 10.73
N ASN A 43 6.87 -11.39 11.46
CA ASN A 43 6.51 -12.16 12.65
C ASN A 43 5.41 -13.20 12.41
N TYR A 44 5.32 -13.73 11.19
CA TYR A 44 4.39 -14.79 10.82
C TYR A 44 5.08 -16.16 10.81
N GLU A 45 4.28 -17.19 10.96
CA GLU A 45 4.61 -18.60 10.71
C GLU A 45 3.82 -19.08 9.48
N TYR A 46 4.11 -20.29 9.00
CA TYR A 46 3.28 -20.95 7.99
C TYR A 46 2.45 -22.04 8.67
N ASN A 47 1.13 -22.05 8.46
CA ASN A 47 0.28 -23.17 8.87
C ASN A 47 0.51 -24.39 7.96
N ASP A 48 -0.16 -25.51 8.27
CA ASP A 48 -0.05 -26.76 7.50
C ASP A 48 -0.52 -26.61 6.03
N ASP A 49 -1.34 -25.60 5.75
CA ASP A 49 -1.84 -25.25 4.41
C ASP A 49 -0.91 -24.29 3.65
N GLY A 50 0.20 -23.84 4.28
CA GLY A 50 1.16 -22.91 3.69
C GLY A 50 0.73 -21.44 3.72
N GLU A 51 -0.28 -21.10 4.50
CA GLU A 51 -0.74 -19.73 4.71
C GLU A 51 0.04 -19.06 5.84
N LYS A 52 0.26 -17.74 5.73
CA LYS A 52 0.90 -16.96 6.80
C LYS A 52 -0.05 -16.83 7.98
N ILE A 53 0.43 -17.15 9.17
CA ILE A 53 -0.32 -17.04 10.42
C ILE A 53 0.47 -16.28 11.49
N ILE A 54 -0.21 -15.44 12.25
CA ILE A 54 0.30 -14.74 13.43
C ILE A 54 -0.51 -15.21 14.63
N TYR A 55 0.18 -15.72 15.64
CA TYR A 55 -0.44 -16.11 16.90
C TYR A 55 -0.38 -14.99 17.93
N ILE A 56 -1.54 -14.62 18.47
CA ILE A 56 -1.67 -13.64 19.54
C ILE A 56 -2.22 -14.31 20.80
N GLN A 57 -1.70 -13.93 21.96
CA GLN A 57 -2.23 -14.47 23.23
C GLN A 57 -3.65 -13.96 23.47
N ARG A 58 -4.54 -14.82 24.00
CA ARG A 58 -5.84 -14.39 24.52
C ARG A 58 -5.69 -13.32 25.61
N GLY A 59 -6.71 -12.48 25.75
CA GLY A 59 -6.74 -11.30 26.62
C GLY A 59 -6.12 -10.04 26.00
N LYS A 60 -5.68 -10.08 24.74
CA LYS A 60 -5.13 -8.91 24.03
C LYS A 60 -6.24 -8.16 23.30
N SER A 61 -6.42 -6.88 23.63
CA SER A 61 -7.37 -6.00 22.95
C SER A 61 -6.80 -5.34 21.70
N THR A 62 -5.47 -5.32 21.53
CA THR A 62 -4.80 -4.68 20.40
C THR A 62 -3.58 -5.48 19.93
N TYR A 63 -3.24 -5.32 18.65
CA TYR A 63 -2.03 -5.89 18.05
C TYR A 63 -1.47 -4.96 16.97
N GLN A 64 -0.17 -4.69 17.01
CA GLN A 64 0.51 -3.87 15.99
C GLN A 64 1.03 -4.77 14.87
N LEU A 65 0.55 -4.56 13.64
CA LEU A 65 1.13 -5.22 12.48
C LEU A 65 2.52 -4.68 12.18
N GLU A 66 3.40 -5.56 11.74
CA GLU A 66 4.72 -5.22 11.23
C GLU A 66 4.83 -5.74 9.79
N TRP A 67 5.44 -4.94 8.92
CA TRP A 67 5.65 -5.29 7.52
C TRP A 67 6.98 -4.73 6.99
N GLU A 68 7.37 -5.20 5.82
CA GLU A 68 8.50 -4.68 5.04
C GLU A 68 8.08 -4.37 3.61
N ILE A 69 8.79 -3.39 3.04
CA ILE A 69 8.70 -3.00 1.63
C ILE A 69 10.10 -3.16 1.03
N ASN A 70 10.18 -3.84 -0.11
CA ASN A 70 11.42 -3.98 -0.88
C ASN A 70 11.21 -3.48 -2.32
N PRO A 71 12.15 -2.71 -2.90
CA PRO A 71 13.35 -2.18 -2.26
C PRO A 71 13.04 -1.12 -1.19
N GLN A 72 13.93 -0.97 -0.20
CA GLN A 72 13.73 -0.04 0.92
C GLN A 72 13.70 1.43 0.48
N ASP A 73 14.24 1.75 -0.69
CA ASP A 73 14.24 3.08 -1.31
C ASP A 73 13.14 3.26 -2.37
N ALA A 74 12.11 2.41 -2.36
CA ALA A 74 10.90 2.63 -3.15
C ALA A 74 10.36 4.05 -2.93
N THR A 75 9.98 4.72 -4.02
CA THR A 75 9.63 6.15 -4.03
C THR A 75 8.32 6.44 -3.30
N ASP A 76 7.35 5.52 -3.37
CA ASP A 76 6.07 5.61 -2.68
C ASP A 76 5.85 4.34 -1.84
N GLN A 77 5.95 4.49 -0.52
CA GLN A 77 5.83 3.40 0.45
C GLN A 77 4.48 3.44 1.18
N THR A 78 3.48 4.12 0.61
CA THR A 78 2.14 4.11 1.18
C THR A 78 1.55 2.69 1.15
N VAL A 79 0.83 2.35 2.22
CA VAL A 79 0.16 1.07 2.39
C VAL A 79 -1.28 1.29 2.81
N SER A 80 -2.13 0.32 2.49
CA SER A 80 -3.48 0.22 3.02
C SER A 80 -3.74 -1.20 3.52
N PHE A 81 -4.69 -1.31 4.44
CA PHE A 81 -5.08 -2.59 5.03
C PHE A 81 -6.56 -2.87 4.74
N VAL A 82 -6.87 -4.14 4.55
CA VAL A 82 -8.23 -4.64 4.36
C VAL A 82 -8.43 -5.86 5.24
N ILE A 83 -9.48 -5.87 6.05
CA ILE A 83 -9.91 -7.05 6.79
C ILE A 83 -10.79 -7.89 5.84
N LEU A 84 -10.34 -9.09 5.51
CA LEU A 84 -11.03 -10.00 4.58
C LEU A 84 -12.06 -10.90 5.27
N SER A 85 -11.91 -11.12 6.58
CA SER A 85 -12.83 -11.95 7.37
C SER A 85 -13.09 -11.35 8.75
N ASN A 86 -14.33 -11.48 9.23
CA ASN A 86 -14.73 -11.07 10.57
C ASN A 86 -14.55 -9.56 10.89
N GLU A 87 -14.71 -8.70 9.87
CA GLU A 87 -14.57 -7.23 9.99
C GLU A 87 -15.43 -6.59 11.10
N THR A 88 -16.57 -7.18 11.45
CA THR A 88 -17.45 -6.65 12.51
C THR A 88 -16.85 -6.76 13.91
N PHE A 89 -15.80 -7.56 14.07
CA PHE A 89 -15.17 -7.86 15.36
C PHE A 89 -13.80 -7.22 15.52
N VAL A 90 -13.38 -6.39 14.57
CA VAL A 90 -12.06 -5.78 14.57
C VAL A 90 -12.05 -4.44 13.83
N GLU A 91 -11.22 -3.51 14.27
CA GLU A 91 -10.88 -2.29 13.55
C GLU A 91 -9.37 -2.24 13.30
N ILE A 92 -8.96 -1.69 12.15
CA ILE A 92 -7.55 -1.45 11.81
C ILE A 92 -7.37 0.01 11.38
N ASN A 93 -6.39 0.68 11.95
CA ASN A 93 -6.05 2.05 11.56
C ASN A 93 -5.02 2.08 10.41
N LYS A 94 -4.68 3.29 9.95
CA LYS A 94 -3.74 3.47 8.83
C LYS A 94 -2.30 3.07 9.18
N GLU A 95 -1.98 3.05 10.47
CA GLU A 95 -0.69 2.66 11.02
C GLU A 95 -0.58 1.15 11.27
N GLY A 96 -1.61 0.36 10.93
CA GLY A 96 -1.62 -1.08 11.12
C GLY A 96 -1.85 -1.54 12.58
N LEU A 97 -2.32 -0.65 13.45
CA LEU A 97 -2.78 -1.03 14.79
C LEU A 97 -4.18 -1.62 14.68
N ILE A 98 -4.30 -2.88 15.10
CA ILE A 98 -5.53 -3.62 15.19
C ILE A 98 -6.13 -3.44 16.58
N THR A 99 -7.44 -3.18 16.65
CA THR A 99 -8.25 -3.22 17.88
C THR A 99 -9.31 -4.29 17.75
N PHE A 100 -9.31 -5.27 18.67
CA PHE A 100 -10.23 -6.40 18.65
C PHE A 100 -11.44 -6.13 19.54
N PHE A 101 -12.64 -6.39 19.02
CA PHE A 101 -13.89 -6.42 19.79
C PHE A 101 -14.25 -7.83 20.24
N GLN A 102 -13.81 -8.86 19.50
CA GLN A 102 -13.92 -10.27 19.89
C GLN A 102 -12.69 -11.07 19.46
N GLU A 103 -12.36 -12.11 20.23
CA GLU A 103 -11.20 -12.99 19.99
C GLU A 103 -11.51 -14.09 18.97
N VAL A 104 -11.78 -13.68 17.72
CA VAL A 104 -12.04 -14.57 16.59
C VAL A 104 -10.89 -14.51 15.58
N PRO A 105 -10.57 -15.61 14.87
CA PRO A 105 -9.61 -15.55 13.77
C PRO A 105 -9.99 -14.50 12.74
N ILE A 106 -9.02 -13.71 12.27
CA ILE A 106 -9.24 -12.73 11.20
C ILE A 106 -8.19 -12.90 10.11
N THR A 107 -8.54 -12.49 8.89
CA THR A 107 -7.64 -12.47 7.74
C THR A 107 -7.41 -11.03 7.35
N VAL A 108 -6.16 -10.58 7.34
CA VAL A 108 -5.78 -9.21 7.00
C VAL A 108 -4.95 -9.21 5.72
N LYS A 109 -5.31 -8.33 4.80
CA LYS A 109 -4.53 -8.05 3.60
C LYS A 109 -3.86 -6.69 3.72
N ILE A 110 -2.58 -6.63 3.39
CA ILE A 110 -1.84 -5.38 3.17
C ILE A 110 -1.67 -5.15 1.68
N GLN A 111 -1.87 -3.92 1.21
CA GLN A 111 -1.69 -3.52 -0.18
C GLN A 111 -0.77 -2.30 -0.24
N SER A 112 0.21 -2.31 -1.15
CA SER A 112 1.04 -1.15 -1.45
C SER A 112 0.24 -0.06 -2.19
N ASN A 113 0.91 1.05 -2.49
CA ASN A 113 0.38 2.15 -3.29
C ASN A 113 -0.38 1.69 -4.56
N GLU A 114 -1.33 2.53 -4.99
CA GLU A 114 -2.25 2.28 -6.11
C GLU A 114 -1.55 1.99 -7.45
N LYS A 115 -0.31 2.45 -7.62
CA LYS A 115 0.47 2.26 -8.83
C LYS A 115 1.08 0.86 -8.89
N ASP A 116 1.69 0.42 -7.79
CA ASP A 116 2.52 -0.80 -7.76
C ASP A 116 1.70 -2.05 -7.40
N LYS A 117 0.60 -1.88 -6.66
CA LYS A 117 -0.43 -2.92 -6.36
C LYS A 117 0.16 -4.26 -5.86
N LYS A 118 1.20 -4.21 -5.04
CA LYS A 118 1.71 -5.38 -4.34
C LYS A 118 0.82 -5.66 -3.15
N GLU A 119 0.66 -6.93 -2.82
CA GLU A 119 -0.19 -7.36 -1.72
C GLU A 119 0.41 -8.56 -0.99
N ASP A 120 0.02 -8.70 0.27
CA ASP A 120 0.30 -9.86 1.11
C ASP A 120 -0.87 -10.10 2.06
N THR A 121 -1.05 -11.34 2.51
CA THR A 121 -2.16 -11.73 3.39
C THR A 121 -1.65 -12.52 4.58
N VAL A 122 -2.25 -12.30 5.74
CA VAL A 122 -1.94 -13.01 6.97
C VAL A 122 -3.21 -13.34 7.75
N ILE A 123 -3.23 -14.52 8.35
CA ILE A 123 -4.25 -14.94 9.31
C ILE A 123 -3.77 -14.57 10.70
N ILE A 124 -4.65 -14.07 11.55
CA ILE A 124 -4.37 -13.79 12.96
C ILE A 124 -5.25 -14.70 13.79
N GLU A 125 -4.65 -15.50 14.66
CA GLU A 125 -5.34 -16.42 15.55
C GLU A 125 -4.97 -16.22 17.02
N PHE A 126 -5.97 -16.40 17.89
CA PHE A 126 -5.81 -16.29 19.32
C PHE A 126 -5.43 -17.64 19.95
N ILE A 127 -4.32 -17.67 20.70
CA ILE A 127 -3.81 -18.85 21.41
C ILE A 127 -3.80 -18.64 22.93
N GLY A 128 -3.78 -19.75 23.65
CA GLY A 128 -3.83 -19.79 25.12
C GLY A 128 -5.25 -20.00 25.64
N ASN A 129 -5.34 -20.37 26.91
CA ASN A 129 -6.62 -20.50 27.59
C ASN A 129 -7.15 -19.10 27.89
N THR A 130 -8.46 -18.88 27.73
CA THR A 130 -9.13 -17.77 28.42
C THR A 130 -8.77 -17.92 29.89
N SER A 131 -8.07 -16.95 30.49
CA SER A 131 -7.79 -16.97 31.91
C SER A 131 -9.09 -17.34 32.61
N SER A 132 -9.08 -18.53 33.22
CA SER A 132 -10.22 -19.16 33.88
C SER A 132 -10.98 -18.12 34.68
N ASP A 133 -12.30 -18.16 34.52
CA ASP A 133 -13.32 -17.58 35.37
C ASP A 133 -12.75 -17.15 36.73
N GLU A 134 -13.02 -15.91 37.13
CA GLU A 134 -12.99 -15.53 38.54
C GLU A 134 -13.82 -16.58 39.29
N GLU A 135 -13.16 -17.57 39.90
CA GLU A 135 -13.76 -18.44 40.88
C GLU A 135 -14.27 -17.51 41.97
N ASN A 136 -15.58 -17.23 41.92
CA ASN A 136 -16.32 -16.52 42.94
C ASN A 136 -16.00 -17.17 44.31
N PRO A 137 -15.19 -16.52 45.17
CA PRO A 137 -14.85 -17.10 46.44
C PRO A 137 -15.96 -16.74 47.44
N PHE A 138 -16.99 -17.59 47.46
CA PHE A 138 -18.05 -17.67 48.47
C PHE A 138 -19.03 -16.49 48.58
#